data_AF-A0A929B2A1-F1
#
_entry.id   AF-A0A929B2A1-F1
#
_cell.length_a   1.000
_cell.length_b   1.000
_cell.length_c   1.000
_cell.angle_alpha   90.00
_cell.angle_beta   90.00
_cell.angle_gamma   90.00
#
_symmetry.space_group_name_H-M   'P 1'
#
loop_
_entity.id
_entity.type
_entity.pdbx_description
1 polymer ?
#
loop_
_entity_poly.entity_id
_entity_poly.type
_entity_poly.pdbx_seq_one_letter_code
_entity_poly.pdbx_strand_id
1 'polypeptide(L)' 'MKIEHLVSIDGAILVVYYTSGSCYQYEIAFWDGSIYQPTEIYYTAEAALKVGIERIKIVIGRE' A
#
# COMPACT_ATOMS: atom_id res chain seq x y z
N MET A 1 -2.09 -11.79 10.67
CA MET A 1 -1.51 -10.85 9.69
C MET A 1 -0.97 -11.68 8.53
N LYS A 2 -1.57 -11.56 7.35
CA LYS A 2 -1.17 -12.34 6.16
C LYS A 2 -0.91 -11.35 5.03
N ILE A 3 0.28 -11.39 4.43
CA ILE A 3 0.58 -10.56 3.25
C ILE A 3 -0.16 -11.18 2.07
N GLU A 4 -1.02 -10.39 1.42
CA GLU A 4 -1.77 -10.81 0.24
C GLU A 4 -1.05 -10.36 -1.04
N HIS A 5 -0.55 -9.11 -1.05
CA HIS A 5 0.16 -8.55 -2.19
C HIS A 5 1.39 -7.77 -1.74
N LEU A 6 2.45 -7.86 -2.55
CA LEU A 6 3.66 -7.06 -2.41
C LEU A 6 4.07 -6.63 -3.81
N VAL A 7 4.20 -5.32 -4.01
CA VAL A 7 4.49 -4.72 -5.32
C VAL A 7 5.55 -3.65 -5.16
N SER A 8 6.62 -3.72 -5.96
CA SER A 8 7.62 -2.66 -6.06
C SER A 8 7.36 -1.78 -7.28
N ILE A 9 7.22 -0.48 -7.08
CA ILE A 9 6.92 0.52 -8.12
C ILE A 9 7.88 1.69 -7.94
N ASP A 10 8.76 1.91 -8.90
CA ASP A 10 9.64 3.11 -8.96
C ASP A 10 10.45 3.35 -7.67
N GLY A 11 10.97 2.26 -7.08
CA GLY A 11 11.71 2.33 -5.81
C GLY A 11 10.83 2.44 -4.55
N ALA A 12 9.51 2.55 -4.68
CA ALA A 12 8.57 2.37 -3.59
C ALA A 12 8.10 0.91 -3.51
N ILE A 13 7.97 0.37 -2.30
CA ILE A 13 7.46 -0.96 -2.01
C ILE A 13 6.09 -0.80 -1.37
N LEU A 14 5.06 -1.27 -2.05
CA LEU A 14 3.71 -1.36 -1.54
C LEU A 14 3.45 -2.77 -1.02
N VAL A 15 3.02 -2.87 0.23
CA VAL A 15 2.63 -4.13 0.86
C VAL A 15 1.16 -4.04 1.23
N VAL A 16 0.36 -5.03 0.85
CA VAL A 16 -1.03 -5.18 1.27
C VAL A 16 -1.13 -6.42 2.12
N TYR A 17 -1.67 -6.28 3.33
CA TYR A 17 -1.84 -7.38 4.26
C TYR A 17 -3.23 -7.38 4.88
N TYR A 18 -3.68 -8.59 5.18
CA TYR A 18 -4.92 -8.85 5.89
C TYR A 18 -4.68 -8.84 7.39
N THR A 19 -5.46 -8.01 8.08
CA THR A 19 -5.45 -7.85 9.53
C THR A 19 -6.43 -8.82 10.18
N SER A 20 -6.23 -9.14 11.47
CA SER A 20 -7.14 -10.02 12.21
C SER A 20 -8.54 -9.41 12.44
N GLY A 21 -8.75 -8.13 12.13
CA GLY A 21 -10.05 -7.45 12.19
C GLY A 21 -10.91 -7.64 10.93
N SER A 22 -10.59 -8.63 10.10
CA SER A 22 -11.21 -8.86 8.79
C SER A 22 -11.09 -7.70 7.79
N CYS A 23 -10.05 -6.88 7.96
CA CYS A 23 -9.80 -5.70 7.15
C CYS A 23 -8.45 -5.82 6.44
N TYR A 24 -8.35 -5.23 5.26
CA TYR A 24 -7.11 -5.06 4.52
C TYR A 24 -6.50 -3.71 4.80
N GLN A 25 -5.19 -3.68 5.01
CA GLN A 25 -4.41 -2.46 5.07
C GLN A 25 -3.27 -2.54 4.07
N TYR A 26 -2.77 -1.37 3.67
CA TYR A 26 -1.57 -1.27 2.88
C TYR A 26 -0.55 -0.36 3.54
N GLU A 27 0.70 -0.59 3.23
CA GLU A 27 1.84 0.21 3.65
C GLU A 27 2.73 0.46 2.43
N ILE A 28 3.33 1.64 2.36
CA ILE A 28 4.23 2.01 1.28
C ILE A 28 5.56 2.40 1.89
N ALA A 29 6.62 1.66 1.61
CA ALA A 29 7.99 2.03 1.94
C ALA A 29 8.66 2.66 0.72
N PHE A 30 9.03 3.93 0.81
CA PHE A 30 9.75 4.63 -0.25
C PHE A 30 11.26 4.37 -0.15
N TRP A 31 11.96 4.50 -1.27
CA TRP A 31 13.42 4.34 -1.37
C TRP A 31 14.21 5.29 -0.46
N ASP A 32 13.64 6.45 -0.13
CA ASP A 32 14.22 7.43 0.81
C ASP A 32 14.18 6.96 2.28
N GLY A 33 13.55 5.81 2.56
CA GLY A 33 13.32 5.30 3.92
C GLY A 33 12.05 5.84 4.58
N SER A 34 11.33 6.73 3.89
CA SER A 34 10.00 7.19 4.30
C SER A 34 8.99 6.05 4.21
N ILE A 35 8.16 5.86 5.25
CA ILE A 35 7.09 4.86 5.26
C ILE A 35 5.75 5.56 5.39
N TYR A 36 4.84 5.29 4.46
CA TYR A 36 3.46 5.75 4.48
C TYR A 36 2.54 4.60 4.85
N GLN A 37 1.94 4.69 6.04
CA GLN A 37 1.05 3.69 6.59
C GLN A 37 -0.28 4.36 6.96
N PRO A 38 -1.26 4.37 6.05
CA PRO A 38 -2.57 4.91 6.37
C PRO A 38 -3.32 4.00 7.34
N THR A 39 -4.03 4.61 8.28
CA THR A 39 -4.97 3.94 9.19
C THR A 39 -6.29 3.57 8.51
N GLU A 40 -6.42 3.83 7.20
CA GLU A 40 -7.58 3.42 6.41
C GLU A 40 -7.64 1.89 6.28
N ILE A 41 -8.83 1.37 6.51
CA ILE A 41 -9.15 -0.05 6.38
C ILE A 41 -9.98 -0.27 5.13
N TYR A 42 -9.61 -1.28 4.35
CA TYR A 42 -10.28 -1.65 3.11
C TYR A 42 -10.96 -3.01 3.28
N TYR A 43 -12.13 -3.18 2.65
CA TYR A 43 -12.85 -4.46 2.66
C TYR A 43 -12.27 -5.49 1.69
N THR A 44 -11.50 -5.05 0.68
CA THR A 44 -10.87 -5.94 -0.32
C THR A 44 -9.39 -5.63 -0.51
N ALA A 45 -8.60 -6.66 -0.77
CA ALA A 45 -7.18 -6.54 -1.08
C ALA A 45 -6.94 -5.67 -2.32
N GLU A 46 -7.78 -5.82 -3.34
CA GLU A 46 -7.70 -5.07 -4.60
C GLU A 46 -7.95 -3.58 -4.41
N ALA A 47 -8.86 -3.19 -3.51
CA ALA A 47 -9.10 -1.78 -3.20
C ALA A 47 -7.88 -1.15 -2.53
N ALA A 48 -7.31 -1.83 -1.51
CA ALA A 48 -6.10 -1.38 -0.84
C ALA A 48 -4.92 -1.24 -1.82
N LEU A 49 -4.76 -2.23 -2.71
CA LEU A 49 -3.72 -2.21 -3.74
C LEU A 49 -3.91 -1.04 -4.70
N LYS A 50 -5.13 -0.83 -5.25
CA LYS A 50 -5.41 0.23 -6.21
C LYS A 50 -5.15 1.62 -5.61
N VAL A 51 -5.61 1.86 -4.38
CA VAL A 51 -5.41 3.14 -3.69
C VAL A 51 -3.93 3.37 -3.39
N GLY A 52 -3.21 2.36 -2.91
CA GLY A 52 -1.79 2.53 -2.65
C GLY A 52 -0.95 2.76 -3.91
N ILE A 53 -1.30 2.13 -5.05
CA ILE A 53 -0.67 2.41 -6.35
C ILE A 53 -0.95 3.86 -6.78
N GLU A 54 -2.18 4.33 -6.63
CA GLU A 54 -2.56 5.70 -6.96
C GLU A 54 -1.80 6.71 -6.08
N ARG A 55 -1.65 6.41 -4.79
CA ARG A 55 -0.83 7.21 -3.86
C ARG A 55 0.63 7.25 -4.30
N ILE A 56 1.23 6.13 -4.70
CA ILE A 56 2.61 6.13 -5.20
C ILE A 56 2.71 7.03 -6.43
N LYS A 57 1.78 6.91 -7.39
CA LYS A 57 1.76 7.74 -8.61
C LYS A 57 1.67 9.25 -8.31
N ILE A 58 0.84 9.63 -7.34
CA ILE A 58 0.72 11.02 -6.88
C ILE A 58 2.04 11.49 -6.24
N VAL A 59 2.66 10.67 -5.40
CA VAL A 59 3.91 11.03 -4.69
C VAL A 59 5.10 11.13 -5.65
N ILE A 60 5.20 10.24 -6.65
CA ILE A 60 6.27 10.30 -7.66
C ILE A 60 6.02 11.37 -8.74
N GLY A 61 4.89 12.11 -8.67
CA GLY A 61 4.61 13.23 -9.57
C GLY A 61 4.41 12.83 -11.04
N ARG A 62 3.90 11.63 -11.31
CA ARG A 62 3.63 11.16 -12.67
C ARG A 62 2.19 11.52 -13.04
N GLU A 63 1.96 12.80 -13.29
CA GLU A 63 0.72 13.33 -13.91
C GLU A 63 0.59 12.90 -15.39
#